data_AF-A0A5I9C349-F1
#
_entry.id   AF-A0A5I9C349-F1
#
_cell.length_a   1.000
_cell.length_b   1.000
_cell.length_c   1.000
_cell.angle_alpha   90.00
_cell.angle_beta   90.00
_cell.angle_gamma   90.00
#
_symmetry.space_group_name_H-M   'P 1'
#
loop_
_entity.id
_entity.type
_entity.pdbx_description
1 polymer ?
#
loop_
_entity_poly.entity_id
_entity_poly.type
_entity_poly.pdbx_seq_one_letter_code
_entity_poly.pdbx_strand_id
1 'polypeptide(L)' 'MTIHSYPQDGHARPKATADFLKVTTVTLWRWEKTKPDFPKSTRLSERVSVYDAAEIRAWLAAKKNS' A
#
# COMPACT_ATOMS: atom_id res chain seq x y z
N MET A 1 5.97 -21.19 3.95
CA MET A 1 5.73 -19.77 4.31
C MET A 1 5.81 -18.97 3.01
N THR A 2 4.67 -18.67 2.38
CA THR A 2 4.64 -18.06 1.04
C THR A 2 5.04 -16.60 1.17
N ILE A 3 6.25 -16.28 0.72
CA ILE A 3 6.74 -14.90 0.64
C ILE A 3 5.94 -14.27 -0.51
N HIS A 4 4.83 -13.60 -0.21
CA HIS A 4 4.12 -12.81 -1.21
C HIS A 4 5.01 -11.62 -1.57
N SER A 5 5.82 -11.80 -2.61
CA SER A 5 6.62 -10.73 -3.19
C SER A 5 5.65 -9.64 -3.65
N TYR A 6 5.83 -8.44 -3.14
CA TYR A 6 5.02 -7.30 -3.54
C TYR A 6 5.30 -7.00 -5.01
N PRO A 7 4.26 -6.94 -5.88
CA PRO A 7 4.47 -6.69 -7.30
C PRO A 7 5.27 -5.41 -7.53
N GLN A 8 6.04 -5.35 -8.61
CA GLN A 8 6.74 -4.11 -8.98
C GLN A 8 5.77 -3.11 -9.60
N ASP A 9 4.90 -3.57 -10.48
CA ASP A 9 3.90 -2.76 -11.19
C ASP A 9 2.51 -3.38 -11.05
N GLY A 10 1.48 -2.52 -11.06
CA GLY A 10 0.07 -2.91 -11.01
C GLY A 10 -0.56 -2.84 -9.62
N HIS A 11 -1.65 -3.58 -9.44
CA HIS A 11 -2.54 -3.42 -8.29
C HIS A 11 -2.24 -4.41 -7.16
N ALA A 12 -1.92 -3.91 -5.98
CA ALA A 12 -1.74 -4.70 -4.77
C ALA A 12 -2.91 -4.51 -3.81
N ARG A 13 -3.39 -5.60 -3.20
CA ARG A 13 -4.42 -5.51 -2.16
C ARG A 13 -3.87 -4.84 -0.89
N PRO A 14 -4.72 -4.18 -0.08
CA PRO A 14 -4.34 -3.58 1.20
C PRO A 14 -3.55 -4.52 2.10
N LYS A 15 -3.94 -5.81 2.14
CA LYS A 15 -3.24 -6.82 2.93
C LYS A 15 -1.80 -7.05 2.45
N ALA A 16 -1.59 -7.17 1.13
CA ALA A 16 -0.26 -7.34 0.56
C ALA A 16 0.59 -6.08 0.75
N THR A 17 0.00 -4.90 0.62
CA THR A 17 0.67 -3.62 0.89
C THR A 17 1.08 -3.50 2.36
N ALA A 18 0.23 -3.91 3.30
CA ALA A 18 0.53 -3.93 4.71
C ALA A 18 1.67 -4.91 5.04
N ASP A 19 1.62 -6.12 4.48
CA ASP A 19 2.67 -7.13 4.64
C ASP A 19 4.03 -6.66 4.06
N PHE A 20 3.99 -5.95 2.93
CA PHE A 20 5.18 -5.34 2.30
C PHE A 20 5.79 -4.25 3.16
N LEU A 21 4.96 -3.36 3.70
CA LEU A 21 5.36 -2.28 4.60
C LEU A 21 5.69 -2.77 6.01
N LYS A 22 5.48 -4.07 6.32
CA LYS A 22 5.63 -4.66 7.65
C LYS A 22 4.80 -3.96 8.72
N VAL A 23 3.59 -3.53 8.36
CA VAL A 23 2.63 -2.89 9.25
C VAL A 23 1.31 -3.65 9.28
N THR A 24 0.45 -3.35 10.24
CA THR A 24 -0.92 -3.87 10.25
C THR A 24 -1.78 -3.14 9.22
N THR A 25 -2.82 -3.82 8.70
CA THR A 25 -3.81 -3.19 7.82
C THR A 25 -4.47 -1.98 8.48
N VAL A 26 -4.71 -2.00 9.79
CA VAL A 26 -5.27 -0.85 10.53
C VAL A 26 -4.36 0.38 10.43
N THR A 27 -3.04 0.19 10.56
CA THR A 27 -2.06 1.27 10.38
C THR A 27 -2.09 1.82 8.96
N LEU A 28 -2.25 0.94 7.96
CA LEU A 28 -2.39 1.32 6.56
C LEU A 28 -3.62 2.23 6.34
N TRP A 29 -4.80 1.81 6.82
CA TRP A 29 -6.03 2.60 6.73
C TRP A 29 -5.91 3.93 7.48
N ARG A 30 -5.20 3.93 8.62
CA ARG A 30 -4.94 5.17 9.37
C ARG A 30 -4.05 6.10 8.57
N TRP A 31 -3.02 5.61 7.89
CA TRP A 31 -2.16 6.44 7.05
C TRP A 31 -2.91 7.02 5.86
N GLU A 32 -3.78 6.25 5.19
CA GLU A 32 -4.62 6.78 4.11
C GLU A 32 -5.54 7.93 4.59
N LYS A 33 -6.02 7.89 5.84
CA LYS A 33 -6.85 8.95 6.42
C LYS A 33 -6.04 10.15 6.95
N THR A 34 -4.88 9.89 7.54
CA THR A 34 -4.09 10.91 8.26
C THR A 34 -3.06 11.59 7.36
N LYS A 35 -2.54 10.88 6.35
CA LYS A 35 -1.48 11.38 5.47
C LYS A 35 -2.04 11.64 4.07
N PRO A 36 -2.10 12.90 3.62
CA PRO A 36 -2.51 13.22 2.26
C PRO A 36 -1.49 12.73 1.22
N ASP A 37 -0.21 12.55 1.61
CA ASP A 37 0.85 12.03 0.74
C ASP A 37 0.81 10.51 0.54
N PHE A 38 -0.03 9.80 1.31
CA PHE A 38 -0.12 8.35 1.18
C PHE A 38 -0.97 7.96 -0.04
N PRO A 39 -0.54 6.97 -0.86
CA PRO A 39 -1.31 6.52 -2.01
C PRO A 39 -2.71 6.11 -1.61
N LYS A 40 -3.72 6.66 -2.29
CA LYS A 40 -5.12 6.32 -2.02
C LYS A 40 -5.44 4.97 -2.62
N SER A 41 -6.33 4.23 -1.97
CA SER A 41 -6.82 2.98 -2.53
C SER A 41 -7.76 3.24 -3.70
N THR A 42 -7.51 2.58 -4.82
CA THR A 42 -8.43 2.51 -5.96
C THR A 42 -9.47 1.43 -5.67
N ARG A 43 -10.75 1.81 -5.67
CA ARG A 43 -11.85 0.86 -5.49
C ARG A 43 -12.13 0.15 -6.83
N LEU A 44 -11.75 -1.13 -6.93
CA LEU A 44 -12.00 -1.95 -8.11
C LEU A 44 -13.40 -2.59 -8.09
N SER A 45 -13.93 -2.88 -6.91
CA SER A 45 -15.28 -3.44 -6.73
C SER A 45 -15.86 -3.07 -5.36
N GLU A 46 -17.11 -3.46 -5.11
CA GLU A 46 -17.86 -3.10 -3.91
C GLU A 46 -17.13 -3.48 -2.60
N ARG A 47 -16.33 -4.56 -2.61
CA ARG A 47 -15.54 -5.04 -1.46
C ARG A 47 -14.03 -5.11 -1.73
N VAL A 48 -13.57 -4.65 -2.89
CA VAL A 48 -12.16 -4.78 -3.29
C VAL A 48 -11.59 -3.40 -3.58
N SER A 49 -10.72 -2.96 -2.69
CA SER A 49 -9.82 -1.84 -2.93
C SER A 49 -8.42 -2.37 -3.19
N VAL A 50 -7.67 -1.69 -4.04
CA VAL A 50 -6.29 -1.99 -4.41
C VAL A 50 -5.46 -0.71 -4.38
N TYR A 51 -4.18 -0.82 -4.08
CA TYR A 51 -3.22 0.27 -4.19
C TYR A 51 -2.32 0.00 -5.38
N ASP A 52 -1.84 1.06 -6.03
CA ASP A 52 -0.78 0.92 -7.01
C ASP A 52 0.55 0.59 -6.30
N ALA A 53 1.18 -0.50 -6.73
CA ALA A 53 2.44 -0.95 -6.18
C ALA A 53 3.60 0.02 -6.44
N ALA A 54 3.59 0.70 -7.60
CA ALA A 54 4.58 1.69 -7.94
C ALA A 54 4.46 2.93 -7.04
N GLU A 55 3.23 3.41 -6.78
CA GLU A 55 3.00 4.57 -5.90
C GLU A 55 3.46 4.30 -4.46
N ILE A 56 3.17 3.11 -3.91
CA ILE A 56 3.62 2.74 -2.56
C ILE A 56 5.15 2.71 -2.46
N ARG A 57 5.83 2.22 -3.51
CA ARG A 57 7.30 2.22 -3.57
C ARG A 57 7.85 3.64 -3.69
N ALA A 58 7.25 4.50 -4.51
CA ALA A 58 7.63 5.90 -4.64
C ALA A 58 7.46 6.65 -3.31
N TRP A 59 6.36 6.41 -2.60
CA TRP A 59 6.12 6.96 -1.27
C TRP A 59 7.17 6.50 -0.24
N LEU A 60 7.53 5.22 -0.25
CA LEU A 60 8.61 4.69 0.59
C LEU A 60 9.96 5.34 0.26
N ALA A 61 10.28 5.51 -1.02
CA ALA A 61 11.50 6.16 -1.45
C ALA A 61 11.55 7.63 -1.00
N ALA A 62 10.43 8.36 -1.12
CA ALA A 62 10.31 9.72 -0.61
C ALA A 62 10.51 9.80 0.91
N LYS A 63 10.03 8.81 1.67
CA LYS A 63 10.22 8.70 3.12
C LYS A 63 11.66 8.35 3.54
N LYS A 64 12.37 7.57 2.75
CA LYS A 64 13.76 7.17 3.04
C LYS A 64 14.75 8.33 2.91
N ASN A 65 14.38 9.39 2.20
CA ASN A 65 15.23 10.55 1.95
C ASN A 65 15.02 11.71 2.95
N SER A 66 14.59 11.42 4.19
CA SER A 66 14.36 12.39 5.26
C SER A 66 15.13 12.06 6.52
#